data_AF-A0A072Q0G8-F1
#
_entry.id   AF-A0A072Q0G8-F1
#
_cell.length_a   1.000
_cell.length_b   1.000
_cell.length_c   1.000
_cell.angle_alpha   90.00
_cell.angle_beta   90.00
_cell.angle_gamma   90.00
#
_symmetry.space_group_name_H-M   'P 1'
#
loop_
_entity.id
_entity.type
_entity.pdbx_description
1 polymer ?
#
loop_
_entity_poly.entity_id
_entity_poly.type
_entity_poly.pdbx_seq_one_letter_code
_entity_poly.pdbx_strand_id
1 'polypeptide(L)'
;MSSEAGLSSCCLSGSVHSGTPSGREDTIGGIATYIAEPTDKSTAKTVVFLVDIFGWKFKNVRLLADNYAKAGFYCYIPDVHEGDSLPIEFLQSVEPPLKVREQEGLVDKAKETVDVMATLGPWLAKHREAVAEPIISGFINTVKSIPGTNKVR
;
A
#
# COMPACT_ATOMS: atom_id res chain seq x y z
N MET A 1 14.38 -15.43 33.70
CA MET A 1 13.16 -14.74 33.25
C MET A 1 13.54 -13.30 33.01
N SER A 2 14.18 -13.04 31.87
CA SER A 2 14.60 -11.70 31.46
C SER A 2 13.82 -11.40 30.19
N SER A 3 12.86 -10.50 30.28
CA SER A 3 12.20 -9.89 29.14
C SER A 3 13.20 -8.97 28.44
N GLU A 4 13.90 -9.50 27.44
CA GLU A 4 14.44 -8.66 26.37
C GLU A 4 13.26 -8.22 25.50
N ALA A 5 13.00 -6.91 25.49
CA ALA A 5 12.04 -6.28 24.60
C ALA A 5 12.61 -6.25 23.17
N GLY A 6 12.77 -7.42 22.56
CA GLY A 6 13.13 -7.57 21.15
C GLY A 6 11.91 -8.05 20.35
N LEU A 7 11.64 -7.44 19.20
CA LEU A 7 10.69 -7.98 18.24
C LEU A 7 11.14 -9.39 17.83
N SER A 8 10.27 -10.39 17.94
CA SER A 8 10.54 -11.76 17.52
C SER A 8 10.71 -11.86 16.00
N SER A 9 11.36 -12.92 15.51
CA SER A 9 11.61 -13.14 14.07
C SER A 9 10.34 -13.13 13.20
N CYS A 10 9.18 -13.51 13.75
CA CYS A 10 7.89 -13.40 13.07
C CYS A 10 7.40 -11.96 12.87
N CYS A 11 7.95 -10.98 13.60
CA CYS A 11 7.67 -9.56 13.45
C CYS A 11 8.72 -8.83 12.59
N LEU A 12 9.85 -9.48 12.31
CA LEU A 12 10.96 -8.95 11.50
C LEU A 12 11.05 -9.64 10.12
N SER A 13 10.05 -10.43 9.75
CA SER A 13 9.97 -11.10 8.44
C SER A 13 8.75 -10.62 7.68
N GLY A 14 8.95 -10.35 6.39
CA GLY A 14 7.91 -10.05 5.41
C GLY A 14 8.04 -11.00 4.22
N SER A 15 6.94 -11.21 3.49
CA SER A 15 6.97 -11.98 2.25
C SER A 15 6.07 -11.36 1.19
N VAL A 16 6.49 -11.46 -0.07
CA VAL A 16 5.58 -11.23 -1.19
C VAL A 16 4.63 -12.42 -1.25
N HIS A 17 3.33 -12.16 -1.04
CA HIS A 17 2.33 -13.22 -1.07
C HIS A 17 2.30 -13.89 -2.44
N SER A 18 2.16 -15.21 -2.45
CA SER A 18 1.95 -15.98 -3.68
C SER A 18 0.49 -15.89 -4.12
N GLY A 19 0.25 -16.10 -5.41
CA GLY A 19 -1.08 -16.01 -6.02
C GLY A 19 -1.23 -14.86 -7.02
N THR A 20 -2.38 -14.86 -7.68
CA THR A 20 -2.75 -13.87 -8.70
C THR A 20 -3.97 -13.10 -8.19
N PRO A 21 -3.92 -11.75 -8.18
CA PRO A 21 -5.08 -10.94 -7.86
C PRO A 21 -6.30 -11.30 -8.73
N SER A 22 -7.46 -11.45 -8.11
CA SER A 22 -8.70 -11.94 -8.75
C SER A 22 -9.78 -10.88 -8.98
N GLY A 23 -9.62 -9.71 -8.37
CA GLY A 23 -10.44 -8.54 -8.59
C GLY A 23 -10.19 -7.88 -9.96
N ARG A 24 -10.76 -6.71 -10.16
CA ARG A 24 -10.67 -5.96 -11.42
C ARG A 24 -10.10 -4.56 -11.22
N GLU A 25 -9.59 -3.97 -12.28
CA GLU A 25 -9.28 -2.54 -12.33
C GLU A 25 -10.45 -1.78 -12.96
N ASP A 26 -10.80 -0.64 -12.38
CA ASP A 26 -11.87 0.24 -12.85
C ASP A 26 -11.52 1.70 -12.48
N THR A 27 -12.36 2.66 -12.87
CA THR A 27 -12.20 4.07 -12.53
C THR A 27 -13.36 4.55 -11.66
N ILE A 28 -13.06 5.01 -10.45
CA ILE A 28 -14.07 5.53 -9.51
C ILE A 28 -13.76 7.01 -9.25
N GLY A 29 -14.68 7.90 -9.62
CA GLY A 29 -14.48 9.35 -9.43
C GLY A 29 -13.29 9.92 -10.19
N GLY A 30 -12.91 9.31 -11.32
CA GLY A 30 -11.72 9.69 -12.09
C GLY A 30 -10.41 9.09 -11.56
N ILE A 31 -10.43 8.32 -10.48
CA ILE A 31 -9.25 7.68 -9.89
C ILE A 31 -9.22 6.20 -10.26
N ALA A 32 -8.09 5.76 -10.83
CA ALA A 32 -7.85 4.35 -11.12
C ALA A 32 -7.91 3.54 -9.81
N THR A 33 -8.67 2.45 -9.81
CA THR A 33 -9.02 1.74 -8.58
C THR A 33 -9.05 0.25 -8.83
N TYR A 34 -8.42 -0.53 -7.96
CA TYR A 34 -8.64 -1.97 -7.92
C TYR A 34 -9.85 -2.30 -7.04
N ILE A 35 -10.73 -3.17 -7.55
CA ILE A 35 -11.99 -3.55 -6.91
C ILE A 35 -11.99 -5.06 -6.68
N ALA A 36 -12.15 -5.44 -5.42
CA ALA A 36 -12.34 -6.82 -4.99
C ALA A 36 -13.74 -6.99 -4.40
N GLU A 37 -14.54 -7.86 -5.01
CA GLU A 37 -15.96 -8.02 -4.69
C GLU A 37 -16.24 -9.35 -3.98
N PRO A 38 -17.12 -9.38 -2.97
CA PRO A 38 -17.59 -10.63 -2.40
C PRO A 38 -18.44 -11.41 -3.41
N THR A 39 -18.58 -12.71 -3.20
CA THR A 39 -19.32 -13.62 -4.10
C THR A 39 -20.77 -13.18 -4.35
N ASP A 40 -21.42 -12.61 -3.33
CA ASP A 40 -22.80 -12.10 -3.41
C ASP A 40 -22.91 -10.67 -3.94
N LYS A 41 -21.77 -10.03 -4.25
CA LYS A 41 -21.63 -8.63 -4.68
C LYS A 41 -22.23 -7.61 -3.70
N SER A 42 -22.42 -7.98 -2.43
CA SER A 42 -22.97 -7.09 -1.42
C SER A 42 -22.00 -5.93 -1.14
N THR A 43 -22.52 -4.70 -1.17
CA THR A 43 -21.79 -3.46 -0.83
C THR A 43 -21.98 -3.04 0.63
N ALA A 44 -22.80 -3.78 1.39
CA ALA A 44 -23.18 -3.42 2.77
C ALA A 44 -21.99 -3.31 3.74
N LYS A 45 -20.88 -3.99 3.44
CA LYS A 45 -19.60 -3.90 4.15
C LYS A 45 -18.55 -3.43 3.16
N THR A 46 -18.28 -2.13 3.14
CA THR A 46 -17.29 -1.53 2.22
C THR A 46 -16.03 -1.13 2.98
N VAL A 47 -14.87 -1.48 2.42
CA VAL A 47 -13.53 -1.14 2.93
C VAL A 47 -12.74 -0.42 1.84
N VAL A 48 -12.05 0.66 2.22
CA VAL A 48 -11.08 1.34 1.34
C VAL A 48 -9.68 1.09 1.88
N PHE A 49 -8.83 0.43 1.09
CA PHE A 49 -7.43 0.21 1.41
C PHE A 49 -6.60 1.43 0.97
N LEU A 50 -5.98 2.11 1.93
CA LEU A 50 -4.92 3.05 1.65
C LEU A 50 -3.59 2.29 1.53
N VAL A 51 -2.75 2.76 0.62
CA VAL A 51 -1.52 2.09 0.21
C VAL A 51 -0.30 2.82 0.77
N ASP A 52 0.77 2.07 0.97
CA ASP A 52 2.09 2.65 1.19
C ASP A 52 2.69 3.16 -0.13
N ILE A 53 3.92 3.67 -0.07
CA ILE A 53 4.68 4.27 -1.19
C ILE A 53 4.77 3.39 -2.45
N PHE A 54 4.58 2.06 -2.35
CA PHE A 54 4.64 1.12 -3.48
C PHE A 54 3.32 1.03 -4.26
N GLY A 55 2.25 1.58 -3.69
CA GLY A 55 1.02 1.90 -4.42
C GLY A 55 0.07 0.74 -4.66
N TRP A 56 -1.05 1.08 -5.29
CA TRP A 56 -2.21 0.19 -5.52
C TRP A 56 -1.95 -0.97 -6.48
N LYS A 57 -0.89 -0.89 -7.29
CA LYS A 57 -0.46 -2.00 -8.17
C LYS A 57 0.37 -3.04 -7.43
N PHE A 58 0.79 -2.77 -6.19
CA PHE A 58 1.54 -3.74 -5.42
C PHE A 58 0.70 -4.99 -5.16
N LYS A 59 1.25 -6.16 -5.51
CA LYS A 59 0.51 -7.42 -5.50
C LYS A 59 -0.05 -7.78 -4.12
N ASN A 60 0.70 -7.49 -3.06
CA ASN A 60 0.30 -7.87 -1.70
C ASN A 60 -0.99 -7.18 -1.25
N VAL A 61 -1.16 -5.87 -1.52
CA VAL A 61 -2.37 -5.15 -1.09
C VAL A 61 -3.60 -5.64 -1.86
N ARG A 62 -3.44 -6.01 -3.15
CA ARG A 62 -4.53 -6.61 -3.95
C ARG A 62 -4.94 -7.98 -3.44
N LEU A 63 -3.98 -8.85 -3.13
CA LEU A 63 -4.26 -10.17 -2.56
C LEU A 63 -4.91 -10.06 -1.16
N LEU A 64 -4.53 -9.04 -0.39
CA LEU A 64 -5.17 -8.75 0.89
C LEU A 64 -6.64 -8.34 0.70
N ALA A 65 -6.92 -7.42 -0.23
CA ALA A 65 -8.29 -7.03 -0.56
C ALA A 65 -9.13 -8.22 -1.07
N ASP A 66 -8.55 -9.09 -1.91
CA ASP A 66 -9.22 -10.31 -2.37
C ASP A 66 -9.59 -11.25 -1.21
N ASN A 67 -8.73 -11.35 -0.18
CA ASN A 67 -9.03 -12.14 1.01
C ASN A 67 -10.15 -11.51 1.86
N TYR A 68 -10.22 -10.19 1.94
CA TYR A 68 -11.36 -9.49 2.56
C TYR A 68 -12.64 -9.70 1.77
N ALA A 69 -12.58 -9.69 0.44
CA ALA A 69 -13.70 -10.00 -0.43
C ALA A 69 -14.25 -11.42 -0.21
N LYS A 70 -13.37 -12.42 -0.06
CA LYS A 70 -13.78 -13.78 0.33
C LYS A 70 -14.49 -13.83 1.69
N ALA A 71 -14.17 -12.90 2.59
CA ALA A 71 -14.83 -12.75 3.89
C ALA A 71 -16.13 -11.91 3.85
N GLY A 72 -16.57 -11.47 2.66
CA GLY A 72 -17.82 -10.73 2.48
C GLY A 72 -17.68 -9.20 2.51
N PHE A 73 -16.50 -8.66 2.26
CA PHE A 73 -16.27 -7.20 2.20
C PHE A 73 -16.07 -6.72 0.76
N TYR A 74 -16.78 -5.66 0.37
CA TYR A 74 -16.52 -4.95 -0.87
C TYR A 74 -15.31 -4.04 -0.69
N CYS A 75 -14.25 -4.25 -1.46
CA CYS A 75 -12.97 -3.59 -1.22
C CYS A 75 -12.55 -2.72 -2.39
N TYR A 76 -12.11 -1.49 -2.10
CA TYR A 76 -11.51 -0.55 -3.05
C TYR A 76 -10.05 -0.30 -2.70
N ILE A 77 -9.17 -0.23 -3.70
CA ILE A 77 -7.79 0.23 -3.58
C ILE A 77 -7.53 1.34 -4.60
N PRO A 78 -7.72 2.62 -4.23
CA PRO A 78 -7.50 3.75 -5.13
C PRO A 78 -6.02 4.03 -5.40
N ASP A 79 -5.72 4.53 -6.59
CA ASP A 79 -4.43 5.13 -6.96
C ASP A 79 -4.29 6.54 -6.38
N VAL A 80 -4.09 6.63 -5.07
CA VAL A 80 -3.92 7.91 -4.36
C VAL A 80 -2.60 8.62 -4.70
N HIS A 81 -1.70 7.94 -5.42
CA HIS A 81 -0.43 8.49 -5.90
C HIS A 81 -0.51 9.02 -7.34
N GLU A 82 -1.67 8.90 -8.00
CA GLU A 82 -1.87 9.36 -9.37
C GLU A 82 -0.83 8.80 -10.35
N GLY A 83 -0.51 7.51 -10.21
CA GLY A 83 0.47 6.81 -11.05
C GLY A 83 1.93 7.01 -10.66
N ASP A 84 2.22 7.74 -9.58
CA ASP A 84 3.57 8.07 -9.13
C ASP A 84 4.04 7.21 -7.95
N SER A 85 3.72 5.91 -7.95
CA SER A 85 4.18 4.99 -6.90
C SER A 85 5.63 4.56 -7.12
N LEU A 86 6.36 4.32 -6.03
CA LEU A 86 7.74 3.85 -6.11
C LEU A 86 7.80 2.36 -6.47
N PRO A 87 8.83 1.92 -7.22
CA PRO A 87 9.06 0.51 -7.52
C PRO A 87 9.37 -0.27 -6.23
N ILE A 88 8.91 -1.53 -6.14
CA ILE A 88 9.12 -2.37 -4.93
C ILE A 88 10.60 -2.64 -4.66
N GLU A 89 11.42 -2.63 -5.71
CA GLU A 89 12.87 -2.76 -5.65
C GLU A 89 13.51 -1.67 -4.79
N PHE A 90 12.87 -0.49 -4.68
CA PHE A 90 13.33 0.60 -3.82
C PHE A 90 13.37 0.22 -2.33
N LEU A 91 12.59 -0.79 -1.91
CA LEU A 91 12.65 -1.32 -0.55
C LEU A 91 14.06 -1.78 -0.17
N GLN A 92 14.83 -2.31 -1.13
CA GLN A 92 16.20 -2.78 -0.88
C GLN A 92 17.17 -1.63 -0.57
N SER A 93 16.91 -0.43 -1.10
CA SER A 93 17.71 0.76 -0.82
C SER A 93 17.32 1.42 0.50
N VAL A 94 16.03 1.41 0.85
CA VAL A 94 15.53 2.01 2.10
C VAL A 94 15.82 1.11 3.31
N GLU A 95 15.63 -0.19 3.14
CA GLU A 95 15.81 -1.19 4.18
C GLU A 95 16.58 -2.40 3.62
N PRO A 96 17.89 -2.27 3.43
CA PRO A 96 18.71 -3.37 2.95
C PRO A 96 18.66 -4.56 3.92
N PRO A 97 18.75 -5.81 3.43
CA PRO A 97 18.75 -6.98 4.29
C PRO A 97 19.89 -6.91 5.32
N LEU A 98 19.65 -7.38 6.55
CA LEU A 98 20.62 -7.30 7.66
C LEU A 98 22.02 -7.80 7.29
N LYS A 99 22.11 -8.92 6.55
CA LYS A 99 23.38 -9.49 6.10
C LYS A 99 24.15 -8.57 5.14
N VAL A 100 23.43 -7.77 4.35
CA VAL A 100 24.02 -6.79 3.43
C VAL A 100 24.48 -5.57 4.23
N ARG A 101 23.64 -5.06 5.15
CA ARG A 101 23.96 -3.96 6.07
C ARG A 101 25.20 -4.18 6.93
N GLU A 102 25.42 -5.43 7.33
CA GLU A 102 26.60 -5.88 8.11
C GLU A 102 27.89 -5.93 7.27
N GLN A 103 27.76 -6.09 5.95
CA GLN A 103 28.87 -6.23 5.01
C GLN A 103 29.24 -4.91 4.31
N GLU A 104 28.34 -3.92 4.31
CA GLU A 104 28.54 -2.60 3.68
C GLU A 104 29.63 -1.76 4.35
N GLY A 105 30.49 -1.16 3.51
CA GLY A 105 31.45 -0.14 3.93
C GLY A 105 30.79 1.23 4.17
N LEU A 106 31.55 2.16 4.76
CA LEU A 106 31.08 3.54 4.98
C LEU A 106 30.68 4.27 3.68
N VAL A 107 31.36 3.97 2.57
CA VAL A 107 31.09 4.59 1.27
C VAL A 107 29.78 4.08 0.68
N ASP A 108 29.51 2.78 0.78
CA ASP A 108 28.28 2.17 0.28
C ASP A 108 27.05 2.73 1.01
N LYS A 109 27.14 2.80 2.34
CA LYS A 109 26.09 3.42 3.19
C LYS A 109 25.83 4.88 2.85
N ALA A 110 26.89 5.65 2.60
CA ALA A 110 26.75 7.05 2.22
C ALA A 110 26.06 7.20 0.85
N LYS A 111 26.42 6.36 -0.11
CA LYS A 111 25.80 6.35 -1.44
C LYS A 111 24.33 5.98 -1.37
N GLU A 112 23.98 4.90 -0.66
CA GLU A 112 22.58 4.48 -0.47
C GLU A 112 21.76 5.56 0.21
N THR A 113 22.29 6.21 1.25
CA THR A 113 21.62 7.33 1.91
C THR A 113 21.34 8.47 0.94
N VAL A 114 22.29 8.80 0.06
CA VAL A 114 22.11 9.83 -0.97
C VAL A 114 21.02 9.42 -1.97
N ASP A 115 21.06 8.19 -2.47
CA ASP A 115 20.09 7.67 -3.45
C ASP A 115 18.66 7.63 -2.87
N VAL A 116 18.53 7.20 -1.60
CA VAL A 116 17.26 7.24 -0.86
C VAL A 116 16.78 8.67 -0.70
N MET A 117 17.63 9.59 -0.25
CA MET A 117 17.23 10.99 -0.06
C MET A 117 16.85 11.68 -1.37
N ALA A 118 17.57 11.38 -2.47
CA ALA A 118 17.29 11.91 -3.79
C ALA A 118 15.98 11.40 -4.39
N THR A 119 15.55 10.18 -4.01
CA THR A 119 14.30 9.58 -4.50
C THR A 119 13.13 9.89 -3.56
N LEU A 120 13.26 9.55 -2.29
CA LEU A 120 12.19 9.63 -1.30
C LEU A 120 11.90 11.07 -0.88
N GLY A 121 12.89 11.95 -0.81
CA GLY A 121 12.70 13.35 -0.43
C GLY A 121 11.73 14.09 -1.35
N PRO A 122 11.99 14.15 -2.68
CA PRO A 122 11.06 14.74 -3.63
C PRO A 122 9.70 14.05 -3.67
N TRP A 123 9.67 12.72 -3.55
CA TRP A 123 8.43 11.94 -3.51
C TRP A 123 7.57 12.35 -2.31
N LEU A 124 8.14 12.40 -1.10
CA LEU A 124 7.43 12.84 0.11
C LEU A 124 6.94 14.28 0.01
N ALA A 125 7.69 15.17 -0.65
CA ALA A 125 7.24 16.54 -0.87
C ALA A 125 6.03 16.61 -1.84
N LYS A 126 6.02 15.78 -2.90
CA LYS A 126 4.93 15.68 -3.87
C LYS A 126 3.68 15.03 -3.27
N HIS A 127 3.86 14.01 -2.43
CA HIS A 127 2.79 13.25 -1.76
C HIS A 127 2.56 13.69 -0.32
N ARG A 128 2.97 14.91 0.04
CA ARG A 128 2.76 15.48 1.38
C ARG A 128 1.27 15.51 1.72
N GLU A 129 0.96 15.52 3.01
CA GLU A 129 -0.42 15.47 3.53
C GLU A 129 -1.36 16.46 2.83
N ALA A 130 -0.96 17.72 2.65
CA ALA A 130 -1.78 18.75 1.99
C ALA A 130 -2.14 18.45 0.52
N VAL A 131 -1.46 17.49 -0.13
CA VAL A 131 -1.75 17.02 -1.48
C VAL A 131 -2.52 15.70 -1.44
N ALA A 132 -2.09 14.75 -0.60
CA ALA A 132 -2.71 13.43 -0.52
C ALA A 132 -4.09 13.45 0.16
N GLU A 133 -4.28 14.25 1.20
CA GLU A 133 -5.54 14.35 1.94
C GLU A 133 -6.75 14.64 1.04
N PRO A 134 -6.77 15.69 0.20
CA PRO A 134 -7.94 16.00 -0.61
C PRO A 134 -8.26 14.92 -1.66
N ILE A 135 -7.23 14.20 -2.15
CA ILE A 135 -7.42 13.06 -3.07
C ILE A 135 -8.12 11.91 -2.32
N ILE A 136 -7.61 11.57 -1.13
CA ILE A 136 -8.15 10.49 -0.30
C ILE A 136 -9.58 10.81 0.16
N SER A 137 -9.80 11.99 0.73
CA SER A 137 -11.11 12.38 1.25
C SER A 137 -12.12 12.57 0.11
N GLY A 138 -11.70 13.12 -1.03
CA GLY A 138 -12.49 13.19 -2.27
C GLY A 138 -12.92 11.82 -2.78
N PHE A 139 -12.01 10.85 -2.80
CA PHE A 139 -12.31 9.46 -3.15
C PHE A 139 -13.32 8.84 -2.18
N ILE A 140 -13.09 8.95 -0.87
CA ILE A 140 -13.99 8.40 0.16
C ILE A 140 -15.40 9.00 0.02
N ASN A 141 -15.49 10.31 -0.23
CA ASN A 141 -16.78 10.98 -0.43
C ASN A 141 -17.48 10.49 -1.70
N THR A 142 -16.72 10.28 -2.77
CA THR A 142 -17.24 9.67 -4.01
C THR A 142 -17.80 8.28 -3.74
N VAL A 143 -17.03 7.42 -3.05
CA VAL A 143 -17.48 6.07 -2.70
C VAL A 143 -18.74 6.13 -1.83
N LYS A 144 -18.83 7.03 -0.85
CA LYS A 144 -20.03 7.18 0.00
C LYS A 144 -21.28 7.61 -0.77
N SER A 145 -21.13 8.23 -1.94
CA SER A 145 -22.25 8.63 -2.80
C SER A 145 -22.81 7.49 -3.64
N ILE A 146 -22.08 6.38 -3.78
CA ILE A 146 -22.53 5.20 -4.52
C ILE A 146 -23.65 4.50 -3.70
N PRO A 147 -24.77 4.08 -4.33
CA PRO A 147 -25.83 3.38 -3.62
C PRO A 147 -25.33 2.10 -2.92
N GLY A 148 -25.52 2.01 -1.61
CA GLY A 148 -25.20 0.82 -0.81
C GLY A 148 -23.84 0.86 -0.10
N THR A 149 -22.97 1.81 -0.43
CA THR A 149 -21.62 1.97 0.15
C THR A 149 -21.54 3.14 1.15
N ASN A 150 -22.67 3.68 1.58
CA ASN A 150 -22.77 4.86 2.44
C ASN A 150 -22.09 4.69 3.83
N LYS A 151 -21.70 3.48 4.21
CA LYS A 151 -20.90 3.17 5.41
C LYS A 151 -19.54 2.58 5.02
N VAL A 152 -18.64 3.44 4.53
CA VAL A 152 -17.22 3.08 4.32
C VAL A 152 -16.52 2.99 5.67
N ARG A 153 -15.77 1.91 5.91
CA ARG A 153 -14.91 1.70 7.08
C ARG A 153 -13.45 1.55 6.70
#